data_AF-A0A3R9EGD4-F1
#
_entry.id   AF-A0A3R9EGD4-F1
#
_cell.length_a   1.000
_cell.length_b   1.000
_cell.length_c   1.000
_cell.angle_alpha   90.00
_cell.angle_beta   90.00
_cell.angle_gamma   90.00
#
_symmetry.space_group_name_H-M   'P 1'
#
loop_
_entity.id
_entity.type
_entity.pdbx_description
1 polymer ?
#
loop_
_entity_poly.entity_id
_entity_poly.type
_entity_poly.pdbx_seq_one_letter_code
_entity_poly.pdbx_strand_id
1 'polypeptide(L)'
;MNKTLIALAVSAAAVTTGANAAEIYNQDGNSIELGGRAEARLALKDGKAEDNSRVRLNFLGKAQITESLYGVGFYEGEFTTNEDGKSTDSGDSDLTNRYLYGGIGGTFGEVTYGKNEGALGVITDFTDIMAYHGNSAAYKIAIADRSDNMVSYKGQFENLGLKSSYRFADSKEDTTNGGYTDNDADGYSLSAIYAIGETGIKLGAGYADGTEFVKDSANSAQYNKTERNQYMLAASYTINDFYFAGNFVDGEDQIKGQTDTTDLTGYEFAAAYTMGQTVFTTTYNYLESDTSGTSKDEKDNVAIDATYYFKPNFRGYISYNFNLLDEDTTKNITKADAEDELALGLRYDF
;
A
#
# COMPACT_ATOMS: atom_id res chain seq x y z
N MET A 1 -15.51 -11.13 -34.38
CA MET A 1 -14.22 -11.55 -33.77
C MET A 1 -14.20 -11.02 -32.35
N ASN A 2 -14.35 -11.91 -31.36
CA ASN A 2 -14.39 -11.54 -29.95
C ASN A 2 -13.01 -11.05 -29.51
N LYS A 3 -12.82 -9.73 -29.46
CA LYS A 3 -11.70 -9.11 -28.77
C LYS A 3 -12.08 -9.03 -27.30
N THR A 4 -11.70 -10.02 -26.51
CA THR A 4 -11.62 -9.87 -25.05
C THR A 4 -10.52 -8.86 -24.77
N LEU A 5 -10.89 -7.57 -24.75
CA LEU A 5 -10.03 -6.51 -24.23
C LEU A 5 -9.81 -6.81 -22.74
N ILE A 6 -8.58 -7.19 -22.40
CA ILE A 6 -8.06 -6.98 -21.06
C ILE A 6 -7.76 -5.48 -20.99
N ALA A 7 -8.81 -4.68 -20.78
CA ALA A 7 -8.65 -3.27 -20.49
C ALA A 7 -8.04 -3.17 -19.09
N LEU A 8 -6.84 -2.61 -18.99
CA LEU A 8 -6.18 -2.22 -17.77
C LEU A 8 -7.14 -1.34 -16.94
N ALA A 9 -7.81 -1.96 -15.96
CA ALA A 9 -8.61 -1.27 -14.97
C ALA A 9 -7.68 -0.63 -13.91
N VAL A 10 -6.81 0.30 -14.31
CA VAL A 10 -5.88 1.02 -13.42
C VAL A 10 -6.58 2.18 -12.72
N SER A 11 -7.85 2.04 -12.37
CA SER A 11 -8.54 3.09 -11.61
C SER A 11 -9.82 2.67 -10.90
N ALA A 12 -9.79 1.46 -10.36
CA ALA A 12 -10.68 1.07 -9.29
C ALA A 12 -9.85 0.39 -8.19
N ALA A 13 -8.99 1.17 -7.53
CA ALA A 13 -8.47 0.83 -6.20
C ALA A 13 -9.56 0.92 -5.12
N ALA A 14 -10.73 0.38 -5.44
CA ALA A 14 -11.73 -0.04 -4.49
C ALA A 14 -11.94 -1.52 -4.81
N VAL A 15 -11.28 -2.39 -4.03
CA VAL A 15 -11.54 -3.84 -3.99
C VAL A 15 -11.00 -4.61 -5.21
N THR A 16 -9.68 -4.64 -5.41
CA THR A 16 -9.03 -5.71 -6.22
C THR A 16 -9.08 -7.09 -5.53
N THR A 17 -9.66 -7.18 -4.32
CA THR A 17 -9.85 -8.45 -3.61
C THR A 17 -10.95 -9.34 -4.20
N GLY A 18 -11.76 -8.86 -5.16
CA GLY A 18 -12.91 -9.62 -5.70
C GLY A 18 -12.73 -10.22 -7.10
N ALA A 19 -11.72 -9.84 -7.90
CA ALA A 19 -11.67 -10.26 -9.31
C ALA A 19 -11.49 -11.78 -9.51
N ASN A 20 -10.95 -12.47 -8.50
CA ASN A 20 -10.78 -13.92 -8.50
C ASN A 20 -11.44 -14.61 -7.30
N ALA A 21 -12.01 -13.87 -6.35
CA ALA A 21 -12.58 -14.45 -5.13
C ALA A 21 -13.73 -15.41 -5.44
N ALA A 22 -13.78 -16.52 -4.72
CA ALA A 22 -14.83 -17.51 -4.81
C ALA A 22 -16.00 -17.13 -3.90
N GLU A 23 -17.19 -16.93 -4.49
CA GLU A 23 -18.43 -16.87 -3.72
C GLU A 23 -18.71 -18.26 -3.12
N ILE A 24 -18.67 -18.34 -1.79
CA ILE A 24 -18.89 -19.60 -1.05
C ILE A 24 -20.28 -19.67 -0.40
N TYR A 25 -20.98 -18.54 -0.33
CA TYR A 25 -22.35 -18.44 0.16
C TYR A 25 -23.06 -17.25 -0.48
N ASN A 26 -24.29 -17.46 -0.93
CA ASN A 26 -25.17 -16.40 -1.40
C ASN A 26 -26.64 -16.80 -1.21
N GLN A 27 -27.29 -16.19 -0.22
CA GLN A 27 -28.68 -16.45 0.08
C GLN A 27 -29.32 -15.26 0.80
N ASP A 28 -30.57 -14.95 0.42
CA ASP A 28 -31.43 -13.95 1.09
C ASP A 28 -30.76 -12.57 1.26
N GLY A 29 -30.03 -12.11 0.23
CA GLY A 29 -29.33 -10.81 0.23
C GLY A 29 -28.02 -10.80 1.02
N ASN A 30 -27.54 -11.96 1.48
CA ASN A 30 -26.25 -12.10 2.15
C ASN A 30 -25.27 -12.87 1.24
N SER A 31 -24.04 -12.36 1.10
CA SER A 31 -22.96 -13.04 0.39
C SER A 31 -21.71 -13.16 1.25
N ILE A 32 -20.97 -14.26 1.05
CA ILE A 32 -19.62 -14.44 1.58
C ILE A 32 -18.71 -14.85 0.42
N GLU A 33 -17.67 -14.05 0.22
CA GLU A 33 -16.59 -14.31 -0.73
C GLU A 33 -15.33 -14.72 0.07
N LEU A 34 -14.68 -15.80 -0.38
CA LEU A 34 -13.35 -16.18 0.05
C LEU A 34 -12.38 -15.81 -1.06
N GLY A 35 -11.37 -15.01 -0.73
CA GLY A 35 -10.30 -14.67 -1.67
C GLY A 35 -8.94 -14.79 -1.01
N GLY A 36 -7.94 -14.31 -1.73
CA GLY A 36 -6.56 -14.28 -1.26
C GLY A 36 -5.57 -14.63 -2.36
N ARG A 37 -4.38 -15.05 -1.95
CA ARG A 37 -3.35 -15.51 -2.88
C ARG A 37 -2.38 -16.48 -2.23
N ALA A 38 -1.78 -17.35 -3.03
CA ALA A 38 -0.50 -17.96 -2.73
C ALA A 38 0.53 -17.38 -3.71
N GLU A 39 1.55 -16.73 -3.18
CA GLU A 39 2.52 -15.97 -3.95
C GLU A 39 3.94 -16.40 -3.58
N ALA A 40 4.55 -17.22 -4.44
CA ALA A 40 5.94 -17.62 -4.33
C ALA A 40 6.83 -16.47 -4.81
N ARG A 41 7.82 -16.05 -4.01
CA ARG A 41 8.70 -14.92 -4.33
C ARG A 41 10.14 -15.23 -3.95
N LEU A 42 11.00 -15.37 -4.94
CA LEU A 42 12.44 -15.44 -4.75
C LEU A 42 13.03 -14.05 -4.96
N ALA A 43 13.73 -13.53 -3.96
CA ALA A 43 14.53 -12.32 -4.05
C ALA A 43 16.02 -12.67 -4.08
N LEU A 44 16.80 -11.94 -4.88
CA LEU A 44 18.23 -12.12 -5.05
C LEU A 44 18.94 -10.76 -4.94
N LYS A 45 19.81 -10.61 -3.94
CA LYS A 45 20.72 -9.46 -3.75
C LYS A 45 22.14 -9.95 -3.60
N ASP A 46 23.11 -9.40 -4.33
CA ASP A 46 24.50 -9.89 -4.35
C ASP A 46 24.61 -11.42 -4.58
N GLY A 47 23.70 -11.99 -5.39
CA GLY A 47 23.61 -13.44 -5.63
C GLY A 47 23.22 -14.30 -4.41
N LYS A 48 22.73 -13.68 -3.32
CA LYS A 48 22.18 -14.36 -2.14
C LYS A 48 20.67 -14.40 -2.26
N ALA A 49 20.10 -15.59 -2.04
CA ALA A 49 18.68 -15.85 -2.18
C ALA A 49 17.93 -15.66 -0.85
N GLU A 50 16.76 -15.05 -0.93
CA GLU A 50 15.80 -14.93 0.17
C GLU A 50 14.40 -15.38 -0.30
N ASP A 51 13.72 -16.15 0.55
CA ASP A 51 12.34 -16.55 0.31
C ASP A 51 11.38 -15.52 0.90
N ASN A 52 10.79 -14.70 0.03
CA ASN A 52 9.80 -13.71 0.38
C ASN A 52 8.37 -14.23 0.14
N SER A 53 8.18 -15.53 -0.03
CA SER A 53 6.87 -16.11 -0.32
C SER A 53 5.85 -15.80 0.77
N ARG A 54 4.59 -15.63 0.35
CA ARG A 54 3.49 -15.29 1.26
C ARG A 54 2.18 -15.91 0.80
N VAL A 55 1.32 -16.19 1.77
CA VAL A 55 -0.08 -16.54 1.54
C VAL A 55 -0.95 -15.44 2.14
N ARG A 56 -2.00 -15.05 1.42
CA ARG A 56 -3.10 -14.25 1.99
C ARG A 56 -4.39 -15.02 1.90
N LEU A 57 -5.19 -14.93 2.94
CA LEU A 57 -6.57 -15.41 2.94
C LEU A 57 -7.47 -14.27 3.41
N ASN A 58 -8.55 -14.04 2.69
CA ASN A 58 -9.52 -13.02 3.06
C ASN A 58 -10.96 -13.50 2.93
N PHE A 59 -11.82 -12.90 3.75
CA PHE A 59 -13.26 -13.16 3.76
C PHE A 59 -13.98 -11.82 3.68
N LEU A 60 -14.84 -11.68 2.68
CA LEU A 60 -15.71 -10.52 2.51
C LEU A 60 -17.16 -10.96 2.70
N GLY A 61 -17.78 -10.47 3.77
CA GLY A 61 -19.21 -10.62 4.01
C GLY A 61 -19.95 -9.35 3.63
N LYS A 62 -21.05 -9.48 2.88
CA LYS A 62 -21.99 -8.39 2.60
C LYS A 62 -23.41 -8.80 2.93
N ALA A 63 -24.14 -7.91 3.59
CA ALA A 63 -25.56 -8.10 3.92
C ALA A 63 -26.37 -6.93 3.36
N GLN A 64 -27.23 -7.20 2.40
CA GLN A 64 -28.14 -6.21 1.85
C GLN A 64 -29.21 -5.83 2.90
N ILE A 65 -29.38 -4.53 3.15
CA ILE A 65 -30.39 -4.02 4.09
C ILE A 65 -31.57 -3.45 3.31
N THR A 66 -31.29 -2.62 2.30
CA THR A 66 -32.27 -2.11 1.33
C THR A 66 -31.65 -2.11 -0.07
N GLU A 67 -32.35 -1.58 -1.08
CA GLU A 67 -31.78 -1.39 -2.43
C GLU A 67 -30.56 -0.45 -2.44
N SER A 68 -30.44 0.44 -1.46
CA SER A 68 -29.42 1.50 -1.43
C SER A 68 -28.54 1.47 -0.19
N LEU A 69 -28.61 0.40 0.61
CA LEU A 69 -27.92 0.28 1.89
C LEU A 69 -27.50 -1.17 2.15
N TYR A 70 -26.25 -1.37 2.56
CA TYR A 70 -25.67 -2.67 2.88
C TYR A 70 -24.73 -2.58 4.09
N GLY A 71 -24.63 -3.68 4.83
CA GLY A 71 -23.56 -3.91 5.82
C GLY A 71 -22.40 -4.67 5.18
N VAL A 72 -21.19 -4.43 5.66
CA VAL A 72 -19.96 -5.10 5.21
C VAL A 72 -19.10 -5.53 6.40
N GLY A 73 -18.47 -6.70 6.29
CA GLY A 73 -17.41 -7.15 7.18
C GLY A 73 -16.27 -7.75 6.36
N PHE A 74 -15.03 -7.46 6.76
CA PHE A 74 -13.86 -7.95 6.05
C PHE A 74 -12.73 -8.34 7.00
N TYR A 75 -12.09 -9.47 6.68
CA TYR A 75 -10.86 -9.93 7.32
C TYR A 75 -9.86 -10.33 6.24
N GLU A 76 -8.58 -9.98 6.44
CA GLU A 76 -7.47 -10.52 5.65
C GLU A 76 -6.28 -10.84 6.57
N GLY A 77 -5.81 -12.08 6.51
CA GLY A 77 -4.57 -12.53 7.13
C GLY A 77 -3.48 -12.78 6.08
N GLU A 78 -2.24 -12.42 6.40
CA GLU A 78 -1.04 -12.79 5.64
C GLU A 78 -0.17 -13.73 6.48
N PHE A 79 0.26 -14.80 5.84
CA PHE A 79 1.06 -15.88 6.42
C PHE A 79 2.38 -15.98 5.69
N THR A 80 3.47 -16.07 6.44
CA THR A 80 4.85 -16.25 5.93
C THR A 80 5.57 -17.34 6.71
N THR A 81 6.67 -17.83 6.14
CA THR A 81 7.54 -18.83 6.75
C THR A 81 8.97 -18.32 6.74
N ASN A 82 9.72 -18.57 7.82
CA ASN A 82 11.15 -18.31 7.87
C ASN A 82 11.89 -19.47 8.56
N GLU A 83 12.24 -20.50 7.79
CA GLU A 83 12.88 -21.71 8.32
C GLU A 83 14.37 -21.54 8.64
N ASP A 84 15.06 -20.56 8.05
CA ASP A 84 16.52 -20.34 8.20
C ASP A 84 17.38 -21.61 8.00
N GLY A 85 16.93 -22.58 7.20
CA GLY A 85 17.62 -23.85 7.00
C GLY A 85 17.73 -24.73 8.25
N LYS A 86 16.91 -24.47 9.29
CA LYS A 86 16.81 -25.30 10.50
C LYS A 86 16.15 -26.65 10.17
N SER A 87 16.00 -27.53 11.17
CA SER A 87 15.26 -28.78 10.99
C SER A 87 13.84 -28.51 10.47
N THR A 88 13.25 -29.47 9.75
CA THR A 88 11.86 -29.40 9.29
C THR A 88 10.93 -28.94 10.43
N ASP A 89 10.09 -27.95 10.14
CA ASP A 89 9.11 -27.35 11.06
C ASP A 89 9.70 -26.71 12.33
N SER A 90 10.98 -26.30 12.31
CA SER A 90 11.64 -25.61 13.45
C SER A 90 11.97 -24.13 13.21
N GLY A 91 11.41 -23.57 12.12
CA GLY A 91 11.44 -22.15 11.80
C GLY A 91 10.36 -21.32 12.48
N ASP A 92 10.44 -20.01 12.29
CA ASP A 92 9.38 -19.09 12.68
C ASP A 92 8.33 -18.99 11.56
N SER A 93 7.07 -18.77 11.92
CA SER A 93 6.00 -18.47 10.99
C SER A 93 5.21 -17.29 11.55
N ASP A 94 4.92 -16.30 10.72
CA ASP A 94 4.20 -15.10 11.15
C ASP A 94 2.80 -15.06 10.56
N LEU A 95 1.87 -14.54 11.37
CA LEU A 95 0.53 -14.14 10.93
C LEU A 95 0.38 -12.63 11.15
N THR A 96 0.16 -11.91 10.05
CA THR A 96 -0.25 -10.51 10.10
C THR A 96 -1.72 -10.37 9.77
N ASN A 97 -2.52 -9.90 10.74
CA ASN A 97 -3.89 -9.45 10.49
C ASN A 97 -3.83 -8.10 9.76
N ARG A 98 -3.92 -8.14 8.43
CA ARG A 98 -3.77 -6.97 7.55
C ARG A 98 -4.99 -6.08 7.65
N TYR A 99 -6.18 -6.68 7.58
CA TYR A 99 -7.47 -5.99 7.67
C TYR A 99 -8.38 -6.71 8.66
N LEU A 100 -9.13 -5.92 9.42
CA LEU A 100 -10.20 -6.41 10.29
C LEU A 100 -11.15 -5.24 10.55
N TYR A 101 -12.24 -5.17 9.80
CA TYR A 101 -13.19 -4.07 9.92
C TYR A 101 -14.63 -4.51 9.66
N GLY A 102 -15.55 -3.70 10.17
CA GLY A 102 -16.97 -3.73 9.82
C GLY A 102 -17.44 -2.35 9.41
N GLY A 103 -18.52 -2.27 8.64
CA GLY A 103 -19.02 -1.01 8.14
C GLY A 103 -20.42 -1.06 7.53
N ILE A 104 -20.85 0.11 7.07
CA ILE A 104 -22.11 0.31 6.38
C ILE A 104 -21.85 1.17 5.13
N GLY A 105 -22.46 0.79 4.02
CA GLY A 105 -22.33 1.51 2.76
C GLY A 105 -23.64 1.61 2.00
N GLY A 106 -23.65 2.50 1.02
CA GLY A 106 -24.83 2.80 0.23
C GLY A 106 -24.59 3.94 -0.77
N THR A 107 -25.66 4.65 -1.15
CA THR A 107 -25.63 5.72 -2.16
C THR A 107 -24.57 6.80 -1.91
N PHE A 108 -24.27 7.11 -0.65
CA PHE A 108 -23.36 8.20 -0.28
C PHE A 108 -21.93 7.74 0.04
N GLY A 109 -21.60 6.48 -0.26
CA GLY A 109 -20.32 5.87 0.06
C GLY A 109 -20.41 4.84 1.19
N GLU A 110 -19.25 4.47 1.72
CA GLU A 110 -19.08 3.44 2.75
C GLU A 110 -18.24 3.99 3.89
N VAL A 111 -18.70 3.77 5.13
CA VAL A 111 -17.98 4.08 6.36
C VAL A 111 -17.66 2.78 7.09
N THR A 112 -16.41 2.62 7.52
CA THR A 112 -15.94 1.46 8.26
C THR A 112 -15.23 1.87 9.55
N TYR A 113 -15.24 0.98 10.55
CA TYR A 113 -14.37 1.07 11.72
C TYR A 113 -13.58 -0.22 11.90
N GLY A 114 -12.33 -0.09 12.32
CA GLY A 114 -11.39 -1.19 12.52
C GLY A 114 -10.11 -0.97 11.71
N LYS A 115 -9.31 -2.03 11.53
CA LYS A 115 -8.08 -1.95 10.75
C LYS A 115 -8.41 -1.93 9.26
N ASN A 116 -8.32 -0.74 8.65
CA ASN A 116 -8.62 -0.50 7.25
C ASN A 116 -7.69 0.55 6.64
N GLU A 117 -7.80 0.79 5.34
CA GLU A 117 -6.99 1.80 4.63
C GLU A 117 -7.37 3.23 5.02
N GLY A 118 -6.36 4.09 5.08
CA GLY A 118 -6.50 5.53 5.02
C GLY A 118 -6.75 6.03 3.59
N ALA A 119 -6.50 7.31 3.39
CA ALA A 119 -6.87 8.00 2.15
C ALA A 119 -5.77 8.05 1.08
N LEU A 120 -4.49 7.82 1.41
CA LEU A 120 -3.40 8.08 0.46
C LEU A 120 -2.99 6.87 -0.38
N GLY A 121 -3.41 5.65 -0.03
CA GLY A 121 -3.17 4.46 -0.84
C GLY A 121 -3.59 4.65 -2.31
N VAL A 122 -4.79 5.20 -2.53
CA VAL A 122 -5.32 5.44 -3.90
C VAL A 122 -4.54 6.50 -4.68
N ILE A 123 -3.73 7.33 -4.02
CA ILE A 123 -2.83 8.28 -4.68
C ILE A 123 -1.51 7.59 -5.02
N THR A 124 -0.97 6.75 -4.12
CA THR A 124 0.22 5.93 -4.40
C THR A 124 -0.01 4.89 -5.50
N ASP A 125 -1.24 4.40 -5.64
CA ASP A 125 -1.64 3.46 -6.69
C ASP A 125 -1.48 4.02 -8.12
N PHE A 126 -1.28 5.33 -8.29
CA PHE A 126 -0.96 5.90 -9.60
C PHE A 126 0.37 5.35 -10.13
N THR A 127 1.36 5.15 -9.26
CA THR A 127 2.72 4.70 -9.62
C THR A 127 3.04 3.29 -9.12
N ASP A 128 2.34 2.79 -8.10
CA ASP A 128 2.45 1.41 -7.59
C ASP A 128 1.78 0.38 -8.52
N ILE A 129 2.40 0.14 -9.68
CA ILE A 129 1.83 -0.71 -10.75
C ILE A 129 2.64 -1.98 -11.04
N MET A 130 3.81 -2.12 -10.43
CA MET A 130 4.70 -3.27 -10.67
C MET A 130 4.25 -4.49 -9.88
N ALA A 131 4.71 -5.68 -10.26
CA ALA A 131 4.36 -6.91 -9.57
C ALA A 131 5.10 -7.12 -8.23
N TYR A 132 6.29 -6.52 -8.07
CA TYR A 132 7.15 -6.71 -6.89
C TYR A 132 7.84 -5.42 -6.41
N HIS A 133 8.59 -4.73 -7.27
CA HIS A 133 9.30 -3.48 -6.94
C HIS A 133 8.40 -2.24 -7.10
N GLY A 134 8.96 -1.03 -7.15
CA GLY A 134 8.21 0.23 -7.21
C GLY A 134 7.67 0.68 -5.84
N ASN A 135 6.93 1.78 -5.81
CA ASN A 135 6.30 2.34 -4.60
C ASN A 135 7.29 2.54 -3.44
N SER A 136 8.54 2.85 -3.75
CA SER A 136 9.59 3.01 -2.74
C SER A 136 9.75 4.45 -2.28
N ALA A 137 9.25 5.42 -3.05
CA ALA A 137 9.42 6.86 -2.78
C ALA A 137 8.10 7.59 -2.49
N ALA A 138 6.94 6.95 -2.70
CA ALA A 138 5.64 7.48 -2.30
C ALA A 138 5.23 6.99 -0.89
N TYR A 139 5.98 7.41 0.14
CA TYR A 139 5.76 6.96 1.52
C TYR A 139 4.40 7.42 2.08
N LYS A 140 3.87 6.68 3.05
CA LYS A 140 2.61 6.98 3.74
C LYS A 140 2.80 6.83 5.25
N ILE A 141 2.42 7.86 6.03
CA ILE A 141 2.22 7.75 7.48
C ILE A 141 1.08 6.78 7.82
N ALA A 142 1.06 6.13 8.99
CA ALA A 142 0.15 5.01 9.24
C ALA A 142 -1.35 5.36 9.10
N ILE A 143 -1.76 6.57 9.50
CA ILE A 143 -3.13 7.09 9.34
C ILE A 143 -3.57 7.13 7.86
N ALA A 144 -2.61 7.35 6.96
CA ALA A 144 -2.81 7.48 5.53
C ALA A 144 -2.65 6.17 4.75
N ASP A 145 -1.90 5.21 5.32
CA ASP A 145 -1.71 3.84 4.81
C ASP A 145 -2.81 2.91 5.31
N ARG A 146 -2.56 2.16 6.39
CA ARG A 146 -3.49 1.21 6.98
C ARG A 146 -3.27 1.11 8.48
N SER A 147 -4.28 1.52 9.25
CA SER A 147 -4.24 1.53 10.71
C SER A 147 -5.55 0.99 11.29
N ASP A 148 -5.47 0.50 12.53
CA ASP A 148 -6.63 0.26 13.40
C ASP A 148 -7.03 1.52 14.17
N ASN A 149 -8.02 1.38 15.07
CA ASN A 149 -8.63 2.45 15.84
C ASN A 149 -9.05 3.66 14.97
N MET A 150 -9.53 3.35 13.77
CA MET A 150 -9.75 4.33 12.70
C MET A 150 -11.15 4.19 12.11
N VAL A 151 -11.79 5.33 11.87
CA VAL A 151 -12.95 5.44 10.99
C VAL A 151 -12.46 5.80 9.60
N SER A 152 -12.93 5.08 8.59
CA SER A 152 -12.55 5.30 7.20
C SER A 152 -13.79 5.48 6.35
N TYR A 153 -13.76 6.44 5.43
CA TYR A 153 -14.80 6.74 4.47
C TYR A 153 -14.26 6.62 3.05
N LYS A 154 -15.08 6.07 2.15
CA LYS A 154 -14.87 6.16 0.70
C LYS A 154 -16.18 6.45 -0.02
N GLY A 155 -16.14 7.27 -1.05
CA GLY A 155 -17.29 7.60 -1.88
C GLY A 155 -16.89 7.83 -3.34
N GLN A 156 -17.79 7.48 -4.26
CA GLN A 156 -17.61 7.73 -5.69
C GLN A 156 -18.81 8.52 -6.20
N PHE A 157 -18.56 9.71 -6.76
CA PHE A 157 -19.56 10.64 -7.25
C PHE A 157 -19.22 11.01 -8.69
N GLU A 158 -19.81 10.27 -9.64
CA GLU A 158 -19.49 10.38 -11.07
C GLU A 158 -17.98 10.24 -11.30
N ASN A 159 -17.30 11.33 -11.68
CA ASN A 159 -15.88 11.38 -11.97
C ASN A 159 -15.00 11.68 -10.74
N LEU A 160 -15.60 11.96 -9.58
CA LEU A 160 -14.90 12.31 -8.35
C LEU A 160 -14.94 11.13 -7.36
N GLY A 161 -13.78 10.54 -7.09
CA GLY A 161 -13.56 9.63 -5.97
C GLY A 161 -13.04 10.39 -4.75
N LEU A 162 -13.54 10.07 -3.56
CA LEU A 162 -13.11 10.65 -2.29
C LEU A 162 -12.79 9.53 -1.30
N LYS A 163 -11.70 9.69 -0.55
CA LYS A 163 -11.44 8.91 0.68
C LYS A 163 -11.11 9.87 1.82
N SER A 164 -11.48 9.48 3.03
CA SER A 164 -10.99 10.14 4.24
C SER A 164 -10.89 9.15 5.40
N SER A 165 -10.08 9.48 6.39
CA SER A 165 -10.01 8.73 7.63
C SER A 165 -9.73 9.63 8.83
N TYR A 166 -10.12 9.15 10.00
CA TYR A 166 -9.74 9.71 11.30
C TYR A 166 -9.38 8.56 12.24
N ARG A 167 -8.17 8.59 12.80
CA ARG A 167 -7.69 7.63 13.81
C ARG A 167 -7.77 8.29 15.18
N PHE A 168 -8.31 7.57 16.14
CA PHE A 168 -8.29 7.97 17.54
C PHE A 168 -6.97 7.58 18.20
N ALA A 169 -6.52 8.35 19.18
CA ALA A 169 -5.47 7.91 20.07
C ALA A 169 -5.91 6.66 20.85
N ASP A 170 -4.96 5.77 21.13
CA ASP A 170 -5.24 4.52 21.83
C ASP A 170 -5.25 4.75 23.35
N SER A 171 -6.36 4.37 23.98
CA SER A 171 -6.51 4.55 25.42
C SER A 171 -5.59 3.62 26.20
N LYS A 172 -5.13 4.09 27.35
CA LYS A 172 -4.36 3.33 28.33
C LYS A 172 -4.74 3.75 29.74
N GLU A 173 -4.60 2.83 30.69
CA GLU A 173 -4.84 3.12 32.10
C GLU A 173 -3.79 4.12 32.62
N ASP A 174 -4.24 5.18 33.29
CA ASP A 174 -3.35 6.08 34.02
C ASP A 174 -3.08 5.47 35.41
N THR A 175 -1.99 4.70 35.49
CA THR A 175 -1.55 4.04 36.72
C THR A 175 -1.04 5.01 37.78
N THR A 176 -0.84 6.29 37.46
CA THR A 176 -0.31 7.31 38.37
C THR A 176 -1.43 8.12 39.02
N ASN A 177 -2.38 8.62 38.23
CA ASN A 177 -3.45 9.49 38.75
C ASN A 177 -4.81 8.77 38.90
N GLY A 178 -4.92 7.53 38.41
CA GLY A 178 -6.18 6.80 38.30
C GLY A 178 -7.04 7.33 37.14
N GLY A 179 -7.66 6.42 36.38
CA GLY A 179 -8.49 6.76 35.21
C GLY A 179 -7.86 6.31 33.89
N TYR A 180 -8.19 7.00 32.80
CA TYR A 180 -7.68 6.72 31.47
C TYR A 180 -7.00 7.95 30.88
N THR A 181 -5.90 7.70 30.18
CA THR A 181 -5.24 8.63 29.27
C THR A 181 -5.10 7.91 27.92
N ASP A 182 -4.38 8.47 26.97
CA ASP A 182 -4.11 7.84 25.68
C ASP A 182 -2.65 8.03 25.27
N ASN A 183 -2.32 7.55 24.08
CA ASN A 183 -0.98 7.64 23.53
C ASN A 183 -0.77 8.88 22.64
N ASP A 184 -1.68 9.85 22.62
CA ASP A 184 -1.89 10.93 21.63
C ASP A 184 -1.35 10.58 20.22
N ALA A 185 -1.75 9.41 19.69
CA ALA A 185 -1.42 8.95 18.34
C ALA A 185 -2.64 9.05 17.42
N ASP A 186 -3.34 10.18 17.46
CA ASP A 186 -4.47 10.49 16.60
C ASP A 186 -4.02 11.18 15.30
N GLY A 187 -4.93 11.23 14.33
CA GLY A 187 -4.66 11.87 13.05
C GLY A 187 -5.82 11.74 12.06
N TYR A 188 -5.67 12.36 10.90
CA TYR A 188 -6.60 12.26 9.79
C TYR A 188 -5.89 12.15 8.45
N SER A 189 -6.61 11.62 7.46
CA SER A 189 -6.20 11.69 6.05
C SER A 189 -7.37 11.98 5.14
N LEU A 190 -7.12 12.59 3.99
CA LEU A 190 -8.10 12.87 2.95
C LEU A 190 -7.47 12.74 1.57
N SER A 191 -8.25 12.32 0.58
CA SER A 191 -7.83 12.33 -0.81
C SER A 191 -9.01 12.48 -1.76
N ALA A 192 -8.69 12.98 -2.95
CA ALA A 192 -9.60 13.12 -4.05
C ALA A 192 -8.94 12.66 -5.35
N ILE A 193 -9.68 11.95 -6.18
CA ILE A 193 -9.29 11.59 -7.54
C ILE A 193 -10.36 12.10 -8.49
N TYR A 194 -9.97 12.86 -9.49
CA TYR A 194 -10.85 13.34 -10.55
C TYR A 194 -10.45 12.76 -11.90
N ALA A 195 -11.37 12.03 -12.54
CA ALA A 195 -11.23 11.58 -13.91
C ALA A 195 -11.70 12.66 -14.88
N ILE A 196 -10.84 13.10 -15.81
CA ILE A 196 -11.18 14.14 -16.77
C ILE A 196 -11.99 13.51 -17.93
N GLY A 197 -13.29 13.36 -17.72
CA GLY A 197 -14.20 12.73 -18.69
C GLY A 197 -13.66 11.40 -19.21
N GLU A 198 -13.72 11.21 -20.53
CA GLU A 198 -13.21 10.01 -21.22
C GLU A 198 -11.81 10.20 -21.81
N THR A 199 -11.06 11.22 -21.36
CA THR A 199 -9.74 11.56 -21.95
C THR A 199 -8.65 10.53 -21.64
N GLY A 200 -8.85 9.66 -20.65
CA GLY A 200 -7.82 8.79 -20.09
C GLY A 200 -6.95 9.46 -19.02
N ILE A 201 -7.15 10.76 -18.75
CA ILE A 201 -6.41 11.50 -17.72
C ILE A 201 -7.12 11.39 -16.37
N LYS A 202 -6.35 11.12 -15.31
CA LYS A 202 -6.79 11.24 -13.92
C LYS A 202 -5.85 12.13 -13.13
N LEU A 203 -6.40 12.92 -12.23
CA LEU A 203 -5.66 13.76 -11.29
C LEU A 203 -6.00 13.31 -9.88
N GLY A 204 -5.00 13.13 -9.04
CA GLY A 204 -5.13 12.75 -7.64
C GLY A 204 -4.44 13.77 -6.74
N ALA A 205 -5.04 14.07 -5.60
CA ALA A 205 -4.39 14.80 -4.53
C ALA A 205 -4.83 14.25 -3.17
N GLY A 206 -3.97 14.33 -2.18
CA GLY A 206 -4.32 13.97 -0.82
C GLY A 206 -3.42 14.62 0.23
N TYR A 207 -3.88 14.61 1.47
CA TYR A 207 -3.16 15.12 2.62
C TYR A 207 -3.39 14.19 3.82
N ALA A 208 -2.40 14.09 4.69
CA ALA A 208 -2.54 13.44 5.97
C ALA A 208 -1.70 14.14 7.04
N ASP A 209 -2.19 14.08 8.27
CA ASP A 209 -1.58 14.68 9.45
C ASP A 209 -1.90 13.82 10.65
N GLY A 210 -0.93 13.60 11.52
CA GLY A 210 -1.16 12.86 12.75
C GLY A 210 0.12 12.57 13.50
N THR A 211 -0.04 11.87 14.61
CA THR A 211 1.07 11.41 15.43
C THR A 211 1.13 9.89 15.43
N GLU A 212 2.33 9.33 15.29
CA GLU A 212 2.56 7.89 15.37
C GLU A 212 3.88 7.54 16.05
N PHE A 213 4.06 6.26 16.37
CA PHE A 213 5.30 5.75 16.94
C PHE A 213 6.18 5.19 15.82
N VAL A 214 7.22 5.94 15.44
CA VAL A 214 8.17 5.57 14.39
C VAL A 214 9.39 4.91 15.02
N LYS A 215 9.87 3.83 14.40
CA LYS A 215 11.05 3.10 14.88
C LYS A 215 12.30 4.00 14.81
N ASP A 216 13.10 3.99 15.87
CA ASP A 216 14.33 4.79 15.92
C ASP A 216 15.40 4.21 14.98
N SER A 217 15.97 5.06 14.11
CA SER A 217 16.98 4.65 13.13
C SER A 217 18.31 4.22 13.75
N ALA A 218 18.67 4.73 14.93
CA ALA A 218 19.89 4.38 15.66
C ALA A 218 19.69 3.19 16.61
N ASN A 219 18.47 2.97 17.09
CA ASN A 219 18.13 1.84 17.95
C ASN A 219 16.79 1.20 17.56
N SER A 220 16.87 0.12 16.79
CA SER A 220 15.72 -0.62 16.29
C SER A 220 14.82 -1.24 17.39
N ALA A 221 15.21 -1.22 18.67
CA ALA A 221 14.37 -1.66 19.77
C ALA A 221 13.51 -0.52 20.38
N GLN A 222 13.68 0.72 19.93
CA GLN A 222 12.96 1.89 20.42
C GLN A 222 12.02 2.48 19.35
N TYR A 223 10.99 3.18 19.83
CA TYR A 223 10.04 3.92 19.02
C TYR A 223 9.91 5.34 19.55
N ASN A 224 10.01 6.30 18.63
CA ASN A 224 9.86 7.72 18.90
C ASN A 224 8.44 8.16 18.52
N LYS A 225 7.78 8.84 19.44
CA LYS A 225 6.51 9.51 19.14
C LYS A 225 6.80 10.69 18.22
N THR A 226 6.24 10.67 17.02
CA THR A 226 6.59 11.59 15.93
C THR A 226 5.32 12.20 15.37
N GLU A 227 5.27 13.53 15.35
CA GLU A 227 4.25 14.32 14.66
C GLU A 227 4.64 14.35 13.17
N ARG A 228 3.71 14.00 12.28
CA ARG A 228 3.98 13.82 10.86
C ARG A 228 2.87 14.39 10.02
N ASN A 229 3.24 15.05 8.93
CA ASN A 229 2.29 15.48 7.91
C ASN A 229 2.85 15.20 6.51
N GLN A 230 1.96 15.01 5.54
CA GLN A 230 2.34 14.85 4.14
C GLN A 230 1.20 15.24 3.21
N TYR A 231 1.54 15.75 2.02
CA TYR A 231 0.62 15.84 0.89
C TYR A 231 1.14 15.04 -0.29
N MET A 232 0.23 14.63 -1.16
CA MET A 232 0.54 13.95 -2.41
C MET A 232 -0.19 14.59 -3.58
N LEU A 233 0.48 14.63 -4.73
CA LEU A 233 -0.07 15.04 -6.01
C LEU A 233 0.27 13.98 -7.05
N ALA A 234 -0.74 13.47 -7.75
CA ALA A 234 -0.55 12.46 -8.79
C ALA A 234 -1.32 12.79 -10.06
N ALA A 235 -0.78 12.35 -11.18
CA ALA A 235 -1.46 12.41 -12.47
C ALA A 235 -1.17 11.15 -13.26
N SER A 236 -2.16 10.64 -13.98
CA SER A 236 -1.98 9.51 -14.89
C SER A 236 -2.67 9.74 -16.22
N TYR A 237 -2.19 9.01 -17.23
CA TYR A 237 -2.72 9.01 -18.57
C TYR A 237 -2.71 7.59 -19.13
N THR A 238 -3.91 7.10 -19.47
CA THR A 238 -4.09 5.83 -20.16
C THR A 238 -4.49 6.07 -21.61
N ILE A 239 -3.75 5.49 -22.54
CA ILE A 239 -4.08 5.52 -23.98
C ILE A 239 -3.74 4.18 -24.63
N ASN A 240 -4.75 3.55 -25.24
CA ASN A 240 -4.64 2.22 -25.84
C ASN A 240 -4.05 1.21 -24.82
N ASP A 241 -2.94 0.58 -25.17
CA ASP A 241 -2.23 -0.41 -24.34
C ASP A 241 -1.17 0.23 -23.41
N PHE A 242 -1.09 1.57 -23.36
CA PHE A 242 -0.11 2.31 -22.57
C PHE A 242 -0.74 2.97 -21.35
N TYR A 243 0.03 3.00 -20.26
CA TYR A 243 -0.24 3.74 -19.04
C TYR A 243 1.00 4.53 -18.64
N PHE A 244 0.81 5.77 -18.23
CA PHE A 244 1.86 6.62 -17.67
C PHE A 244 1.33 7.30 -16.41
N ALA A 245 2.18 7.47 -15.40
CA ALA A 245 1.83 8.21 -14.21
C ALA A 245 3.04 8.90 -13.58
N GLY A 246 2.75 9.96 -12.84
CA GLY A 246 3.67 10.58 -11.90
C GLY A 246 2.99 10.76 -10.55
N ASN A 247 3.77 10.64 -9.49
CA ASN A 247 3.35 10.92 -8.12
C ASN A 247 4.44 11.74 -7.43
N PHE A 248 4.02 12.71 -6.64
CA PHE A 248 4.85 13.55 -5.81
C PHE A 248 4.33 13.48 -4.39
N VAL A 249 5.23 13.28 -3.42
CA VAL A 249 4.96 13.36 -1.99
C VAL A 249 5.92 14.34 -1.35
N ASP A 250 5.42 15.10 -0.40
CA ASP A 250 6.23 16.00 0.41
C ASP A 250 5.60 16.11 1.80
N GLY A 251 6.42 16.12 2.82
CA GLY A 251 5.96 16.11 4.20
C GLY A 251 7.09 16.32 5.20
N GLU A 252 6.72 16.40 6.47
CA GLU A 252 7.62 16.73 7.57
C GLU A 252 7.39 15.78 8.74
N ASP A 253 8.50 15.33 9.34
CA ASP A 253 8.54 14.54 10.57
C ASP A 253 9.17 15.36 11.70
N GLN A 254 8.51 15.41 12.87
CA GLN A 254 9.03 16.01 14.08
C GLN A 254 8.90 15.04 15.27
N ILE A 255 10.03 14.63 15.84
CA ILE A 255 10.02 13.81 17.06
C ILE A 255 9.52 14.66 18.24
N LYS A 256 8.47 14.22 18.92
CA LYS A 256 7.86 14.95 20.04
C LYS A 256 8.89 15.14 21.16
N GLY A 257 9.11 16.39 21.53
CA GLY A 257 10.12 16.80 22.52
C GLY A 257 11.49 17.14 21.93
N GLN A 258 11.66 17.04 20.60
CA GLN A 258 12.80 17.59 19.87
C GLN A 258 12.37 18.84 19.08
N THR A 259 13.34 19.65 18.68
CA THR A 259 13.11 20.87 17.88
C THR A 259 13.38 20.66 16.40
N ASP A 260 14.26 19.73 16.05
CA ASP A 260 14.62 19.44 14.67
C ASP A 260 13.44 18.78 13.95
N THR A 261 13.25 19.18 12.69
CA THR A 261 12.30 18.56 11.77
C THR A 261 13.07 17.88 10.64
N THR A 262 12.46 16.86 10.06
CA THR A 262 12.98 16.18 8.87
C THR A 262 11.96 16.31 7.76
N ASP A 263 12.32 17.04 6.71
CA ASP A 263 11.52 17.10 5.49
C ASP A 263 11.75 15.81 4.68
N LEU A 264 10.70 15.24 4.11
CA LEU A 264 10.77 14.10 3.21
C LEU A 264 10.09 14.44 1.90
N THR A 265 10.85 14.42 0.80
CA THR A 265 10.36 14.76 -0.53
C THR A 265 10.61 13.60 -1.49
N GLY A 266 9.56 13.11 -2.12
CA GLY A 266 9.60 11.95 -3.01
C GLY A 266 8.91 12.16 -4.34
N TYR A 267 9.47 11.57 -5.39
CA TYR A 267 8.89 11.57 -6.74
C TYR A 267 8.93 10.16 -7.31
N GLU A 268 7.83 9.75 -7.93
CA GLU A 268 7.74 8.50 -8.68
C GLU A 268 7.23 8.77 -10.09
N PHE A 269 7.81 8.07 -11.07
CA PHE A 269 7.27 7.97 -12.42
C PHE A 269 7.06 6.51 -12.74
N ALA A 270 5.94 6.20 -13.39
CA ALA A 270 5.60 4.85 -13.79
C ALA A 270 5.12 4.81 -15.25
N ALA A 271 5.50 3.74 -15.96
CA ALA A 271 4.99 3.45 -17.28
C ALA A 271 4.68 1.96 -17.41
N ALA A 272 3.61 1.63 -18.13
CA ALA A 272 3.29 0.26 -18.48
C ALA A 272 2.85 0.12 -19.94
N TYR A 273 3.15 -1.05 -20.50
CA TYR A 273 2.70 -1.47 -21.83
C TYR A 273 2.13 -2.88 -21.78
N THR A 274 0.91 -3.05 -22.27
CA THR A 274 0.24 -4.36 -22.37
C THR A 274 0.40 -4.96 -23.76
N MET A 275 1.00 -6.16 -23.82
CA MET A 275 1.16 -6.94 -25.03
C MET A 275 0.52 -8.31 -24.87
N GLY A 276 -0.75 -8.42 -25.28
CA GLY A 276 -1.52 -9.66 -25.15
C GLY A 276 -1.73 -10.04 -23.68
N GLN A 277 -1.09 -11.13 -23.24
CA GLN A 277 -1.14 -11.60 -21.85
C GLN A 277 0.05 -11.11 -21.00
N THR A 278 0.92 -10.27 -21.56
CA THR A 278 2.10 -9.75 -20.87
C THR A 278 1.92 -8.28 -20.57
N VAL A 279 2.23 -7.85 -19.35
CA VAL A 279 2.36 -6.44 -18.98
C VAL A 279 3.82 -6.18 -18.66
N PHE A 280 4.41 -5.20 -19.33
CA PHE A 280 5.74 -4.68 -19.00
C PHE A 280 5.56 -3.40 -18.21
N THR A 281 6.29 -3.25 -17.11
CA THR A 281 6.27 -2.01 -16.32
C THR A 281 7.68 -1.51 -16.08
N THR A 282 7.79 -0.20 -15.88
CA THR A 282 9.01 0.44 -15.38
C THR A 282 8.64 1.56 -14.44
N THR A 283 9.46 1.77 -13.41
CA THR A 283 9.33 2.90 -12.51
C THR A 283 10.68 3.56 -12.26
N TYR A 284 10.65 4.85 -11.99
CA TYR A 284 11.73 5.59 -11.34
C TYR A 284 11.20 6.12 -10.02
N ASN A 285 11.95 5.92 -8.93
CA ASN A 285 11.54 6.30 -7.58
C ASN A 285 12.71 6.99 -6.88
N TYR A 286 12.50 8.23 -6.43
CA TYR A 286 13.49 9.02 -5.72
C TYR A 286 12.88 9.59 -4.44
N LEU A 287 13.53 9.39 -3.29
CA LEU A 287 13.13 9.93 -1.99
C LEU A 287 14.35 10.55 -1.32
N GLU A 288 14.22 11.82 -0.94
CA GLU A 288 15.21 12.56 -0.15
C GLU A 288 14.63 12.84 1.24
N SER A 289 15.49 12.76 2.26
CA SER A 289 15.25 13.30 3.59
C SER A 289 16.18 14.49 3.84
N ASP A 290 15.69 15.57 4.46
CA ASP A 290 16.52 16.70 4.90
C ASP A 290 16.25 17.01 6.37
N THR A 291 17.24 16.75 7.22
CA THR A 291 17.17 17.13 8.64
C THR A 291 18.06 18.35 8.88
N SER A 292 17.43 19.49 9.19
CA SER A 292 18.11 20.74 9.56
C SER A 292 19.18 21.20 8.53
N GLY A 293 18.89 21.06 7.23
CA GLY A 293 19.76 21.45 6.12
C GLY A 293 20.79 20.40 5.70
N THR A 294 20.62 19.15 6.15
CA THR A 294 21.48 18.02 5.79
C THR A 294 20.65 16.99 5.01
N SER A 295 20.78 17.01 3.69
CA SER A 295 20.01 16.16 2.79
C SER A 295 20.66 14.79 2.55
N LYS A 296 19.83 13.75 2.48
CA LYS A 296 20.21 12.35 2.27
C LYS A 296 19.23 11.68 1.31
N ASP A 297 19.78 10.99 0.32
CA ASP A 297 19.00 10.15 -0.57
C ASP A 297 18.60 8.87 0.20
N GLU A 298 17.31 8.71 0.47
CA GLU A 298 16.76 7.52 1.13
C GLU A 298 16.46 6.42 0.11
N LYS A 299 16.09 6.81 -1.11
CA LYS A 299 15.85 5.93 -2.25
C LYS A 299 16.23 6.63 -3.55
N ASP A 300 16.92 5.92 -4.42
CA ASP A 300 17.10 6.31 -5.82
C ASP A 300 17.14 5.01 -6.63
N ASN A 301 16.11 4.72 -7.41
CA ASN A 301 16.06 3.47 -8.16
C ASN A 301 15.25 3.54 -9.46
N VAL A 302 15.68 2.72 -10.41
CA VAL A 302 14.92 2.38 -11.62
C VAL A 302 14.59 0.91 -11.55
N ALA A 303 13.31 0.57 -11.67
CA ALA A 303 12.89 -0.83 -11.76
C ALA A 303 12.23 -1.12 -13.11
N ILE A 304 12.40 -2.35 -13.59
CA ILE A 304 11.71 -2.91 -14.75
C ILE A 304 11.11 -4.27 -14.39
N ASP A 305 9.93 -4.57 -14.91
CA ASP A 305 9.36 -5.91 -14.80
C ASP A 305 8.65 -6.38 -16.07
N ALA A 306 8.43 -7.69 -16.12
CA ALA A 306 7.52 -8.33 -17.05
C ALA A 306 6.65 -9.32 -16.29
N THR A 307 5.33 -9.15 -16.39
CA THR A 307 4.33 -10.02 -15.79
C THR A 307 3.52 -10.72 -16.86
N TYR A 308 3.53 -12.05 -16.88
CA TYR A 308 2.75 -12.88 -17.79
C TYR A 308 1.55 -13.51 -17.09
N TYR A 309 0.36 -13.29 -17.62
CA TYR A 309 -0.91 -13.80 -17.11
C TYR A 309 -1.32 -15.05 -17.88
N PHE A 310 -1.08 -16.23 -17.30
CA PHE A 310 -1.55 -17.50 -17.87
C PHE A 310 -3.07 -17.62 -17.81
N LYS A 311 -3.65 -17.08 -16.73
CA LYS A 311 -5.08 -16.94 -16.45
C LYS A 311 -5.31 -15.66 -15.64
N PRO A 312 -6.56 -15.16 -15.54
CA PRO A 312 -6.87 -14.03 -14.67
C PRO A 312 -6.40 -14.19 -13.23
N ASN A 313 -6.36 -15.44 -12.73
CA ASN A 313 -5.97 -15.79 -11.38
C ASN A 313 -4.60 -16.47 -11.27
N PHE A 314 -3.82 -16.58 -12.37
CA PHE A 314 -2.49 -17.20 -12.32
C PHE A 314 -1.50 -16.47 -13.21
N ARG A 315 -0.44 -15.93 -12.58
CA ARG A 315 0.58 -15.13 -13.26
C ARG A 315 1.99 -15.48 -12.77
N GLY A 316 2.97 -15.27 -13.64
CA GLY A 316 4.39 -15.27 -13.30
C GLY A 316 5.00 -13.92 -13.63
N TYR A 317 6.02 -13.52 -12.87
CA TYR A 317 6.72 -12.26 -13.08
C TYR A 317 8.22 -12.38 -12.82
N ILE A 318 8.97 -11.51 -13.50
CA ILE A 318 10.38 -11.23 -13.26
C ILE A 318 10.53 -9.72 -13.13
N SER A 319 11.27 -9.26 -12.13
CA SER A 319 11.52 -7.84 -11.92
C SER A 319 12.96 -7.61 -11.49
N TYR A 320 13.57 -6.54 -11.98
CA TYR A 320 14.91 -6.12 -11.58
C TYR A 320 14.86 -4.66 -11.13
N ASN A 321 15.43 -4.38 -9.96
CA ASN A 321 15.58 -3.05 -9.40
C ASN A 321 17.05 -2.65 -9.43
N PHE A 322 17.36 -1.65 -10.26
CA PHE A 322 18.65 -0.98 -10.28
C PHE A 322 18.65 0.06 -9.15
N ASN A 323 19.41 -0.21 -8.10
CA ASN A 323 19.59 0.72 -7.00
C ASN A 323 20.70 1.70 -7.38
N LEU A 324 20.34 2.98 -7.46
CA LEU A 324 21.24 4.05 -7.88
C LEU A 324 21.92 4.75 -6.70
N LEU A 325 21.59 4.33 -5.47
CA LEU A 325 22.36 4.72 -4.29
C LEU A 325 23.77 4.13 -4.37
N ASP A 326 24.74 4.87 -3.85
CA ASP A 326 26.11 4.41 -3.64
C ASP A 326 26.41 4.32 -2.14
N GLU A 327 27.35 3.46 -1.76
CA GLU A 327 27.86 3.41 -0.39
C GLU A 327 28.43 4.77 0.03
N ASP A 328 27.84 5.36 1.07
CA ASP A 328 28.26 6.63 1.63
C ASP A 328 28.20 6.59 3.16
N THR A 329 29.37 6.36 3.76
CA THR A 329 29.52 6.33 5.22
C THR A 329 29.16 7.65 5.91
N THR A 330 29.21 8.79 5.20
CA THR A 330 28.85 10.09 5.76
C THR A 330 27.34 10.28 5.87
N LYS A 331 26.58 9.57 5.03
CA LYS A 331 25.11 9.53 5.03
C LYS A 331 24.55 8.24 5.64
N ASN A 332 25.38 7.40 6.25
CA ASN A 332 25.01 6.07 6.76
C ASN A 332 24.37 5.13 5.70
N ILE A 333 24.78 5.26 4.44
CA ILE A 333 24.37 4.34 3.37
C ILE A 333 25.41 3.21 3.31
N THR A 334 25.02 2.00 3.70
CA THR A 334 25.91 0.85 3.64
C THR A 334 25.92 0.23 2.24
N LYS A 335 26.92 -0.60 1.95
CA LYS A 335 26.91 -1.40 0.72
C LYS A 335 25.61 -2.19 0.54
N ALA A 336 25.07 -2.76 1.62
CA ALA A 336 23.82 -3.54 1.57
C ALA A 336 22.60 -2.68 1.21
N ASP A 337 22.59 -1.40 1.59
CA ASP A 337 21.52 -0.46 1.24
C ASP A 337 21.56 -0.05 -0.25
N ALA A 338 22.72 -0.20 -0.88
CA ALA A 338 23.00 0.14 -2.28
C ALA A 338 22.93 -1.06 -3.24
N GLU A 339 22.63 -2.27 -2.77
CA GLU A 339 22.56 -3.45 -3.65
C GLU A 339 21.31 -3.42 -4.56
N ASP A 340 21.50 -3.89 -5.78
CA ASP A 340 20.42 -4.23 -6.72
C ASP A 340 19.60 -5.43 -6.22
N GLU A 341 18.37 -5.58 -6.74
CA GLU A 341 17.50 -6.71 -6.43
C GLU A 341 16.87 -7.33 -7.68
N LEU A 342 17.02 -8.65 -7.84
CA LEU A 342 16.26 -9.45 -8.79
C LEU A 342 15.16 -10.21 -8.05
N ALA A 343 13.93 -10.12 -8.54
CA ALA A 343 12.79 -10.87 -8.03
C ALA A 343 12.17 -11.77 -9.11
N LEU A 344 11.88 -13.02 -8.74
CA LEU A 344 11.11 -13.97 -9.53
C LEU A 344 9.88 -14.38 -8.73
N GLY A 345 8.70 -14.40 -9.36
CA GLY A 345 7.50 -14.80 -8.65
C GLY A 345 6.48 -15.54 -9.49
N LEU A 346 5.68 -16.34 -8.78
CA LEU A 346 4.49 -17.01 -9.27
C LEU A 346 3.36 -16.76 -8.29
N ARG A 347 2.25 -16.25 -8.79
CA ARG A 347 1.09 -15.87 -7.97
C ARG A 347 -0.15 -16.55 -8.47
N TYR A 348 -0.81 -17.28 -7.58
CA TYR A 348 -2.16 -17.79 -7.73
C TYR A 348 -3.09 -16.96 -6.84
N ASP A 349 -4.16 -16.41 -7.42
CA ASP A 349 -5.23 -15.73 -6.69
C ASP A 349 -6.39 -16.73 -6.48
N PHE A 350 -6.86 -16.86 -5.23
CA PHE A 350 -7.92 -17.80 -4.84
C PHE A 350 -9.31 -17.35 -5.25
#